data_AF-A0A9E3YYA3-F1
#
_entry.id   AF-A0A9E3YYA3-F1
#
_cell.length_a   1.000
_cell.length_b   1.000
_cell.length_c   1.000
_cell.angle_alpha   90.00
_cell.angle_beta   90.00
_cell.angle_gamma   90.00
#
_symmetry.space_group_name_H-M   'P 1'
#
loop_
_entity.id
_entity.type
_entity.pdbx_description
1 polymer ?
#
loop_
_entity_poly.entity_id
_entity_poly.type
_entity_poly.pdbx_seq_one_letter_code
_entity_poly.pdbx_strand_id
1 'polypeptide(L)'
;MSSQPPEYSLHEDEQGTATLVLCGDWQQGQHPANFSHVEPELAGLHLNHLTTDGSALGEWDSMLMGFLLQCHDYCAAQGIAFDIRGMPGGVEQLLAVATAVQPRPADTQEHPSSWLASLEPGRLARELTEYLKESLAFTGEVTLALVRLAGGRANTRFVDFKNFCYQAGPHAFAIISLTSVLVGMILAYLGAVQLKQFGAEVYVANLVVIGMLREMGVLMTAVVMAGRTGAAYAAQLGTMQTNEEIDAITTMGISPIEFLVLPRMLALIVIMPLLTLYADLLGIVGGGIVAGGMGITPIQYITQGETALSFSHVAVGLLKALVFAVLIAIAGCRAGINSGRSSAAVGQAATNAVVTAIVYLIVADAAINIIFQQLKI
;
A
#
# COMPACT_ATOMS: atom_id res chain seq x y z
N MET A 1 -32.66 3.71 -52.14
CA MET A 1 -33.52 4.30 -51.09
C MET A 1 -32.76 5.50 -50.58
N SER A 2 -33.32 6.70 -50.66
CA SER A 2 -32.62 7.92 -50.25
C SER A 2 -32.61 7.99 -48.73
N SER A 3 -31.43 7.87 -48.12
CA SER A 3 -31.23 8.11 -46.69
C SER A 3 -31.61 9.54 -46.35
N GLN A 4 -32.52 9.75 -45.40
CA GLN A 4 -32.87 11.08 -44.92
C GLN A 4 -31.92 11.46 -43.78
N PRO A 5 -31.29 12.66 -43.82
CA PRO A 5 -30.36 13.06 -42.77
C PRO A 5 -31.08 13.14 -41.41
N PRO A 6 -30.39 12.83 -40.30
CA PRO A 6 -30.94 12.95 -38.97
C PRO A 6 -31.19 14.43 -38.62
N GLU A 7 -32.44 14.75 -38.30
CA GLU A 7 -32.89 16.09 -37.90
C GLU A 7 -33.62 16.01 -36.54
N TYR A 8 -33.62 17.12 -35.81
CA TYR A 8 -34.41 17.28 -34.59
C TYR A 8 -35.25 18.55 -34.68
N SER A 9 -36.44 18.52 -34.08
CA SER A 9 -37.22 19.73 -33.82
C SER A 9 -37.65 19.79 -32.36
N LEU A 10 -37.40 20.94 -31.73
CA LEU A 10 -37.81 21.20 -30.36
C LEU A 10 -39.13 21.96 -30.38
N HIS A 11 -40.16 21.37 -29.78
CA HIS A 11 -41.46 21.97 -29.60
C HIS A 11 -41.68 22.25 -28.11
N GLU A 12 -41.77 23.52 -27.74
CA GLU A 12 -42.17 23.93 -26.40
C GLU A 12 -43.70 23.81 -26.29
N ASP A 13 -44.17 23.18 -25.22
CA ASP A 13 -45.59 23.09 -24.88
C ASP A 13 -45.88 24.00 -23.68
N GLU A 14 -47.10 24.55 -23.61
CA GLU A 14 -47.45 25.49 -22.55
C GLU A 14 -47.39 24.77 -21.18
N GLN A 15 -46.69 25.37 -20.19
CA GLN A 15 -46.43 24.89 -18.81
C GLN A 15 -45.04 24.24 -18.55
N GLY A 16 -43.98 24.67 -19.24
CA GLY A 16 -42.60 24.29 -18.87
C GLY A 16 -42.27 22.84 -19.24
N THR A 17 -42.91 22.33 -20.27
CA THR A 17 -42.68 21.00 -20.83
C THR A 17 -42.23 21.16 -22.29
N ALA A 18 -41.19 20.44 -22.70
CA ALA A 18 -40.74 20.44 -24.09
C ALA A 18 -40.76 19.04 -24.68
N THR A 19 -41.08 18.96 -25.96
CA THR A 19 -41.02 17.73 -26.75
C THR A 19 -39.92 17.86 -27.81
N LEU A 20 -38.93 16.98 -27.75
CA LEU A 20 -37.88 16.86 -28.74
C LEU A 20 -38.25 15.75 -29.73
N VAL A 21 -38.64 16.12 -30.95
CA VAL A 21 -39.00 15.18 -32.00
C VAL A 21 -37.76 14.83 -32.81
N LEU A 22 -37.45 13.54 -32.91
CA LEU A 22 -36.30 13.03 -33.67
C LEU A 22 -36.79 12.45 -35.00
N CYS A 23 -36.22 12.94 -36.10
CA CYS A 23 -36.60 12.59 -37.48
C CYS A 23 -35.39 12.05 -38.27
N GLY A 24 -35.66 11.25 -39.31
CA GLY A 24 -34.65 10.77 -40.26
C GLY A 24 -33.89 9.52 -39.81
N ASP A 25 -32.79 9.19 -40.52
CA ASP A 25 -32.00 7.99 -40.29
C ASP A 25 -30.82 8.27 -39.34
N TRP A 26 -30.85 7.70 -38.14
CA TRP A 26 -29.84 7.88 -37.09
C TRP A 26 -28.81 6.75 -37.11
N GLN A 27 -27.92 6.77 -38.12
CA GLN A 27 -26.88 5.76 -38.35
C GLN A 27 -25.46 6.34 -38.41
N GLN A 28 -24.48 5.52 -38.01
CA GLN A 28 -23.05 5.80 -38.01
C GLN A 28 -22.56 6.09 -39.43
N GLY A 29 -22.04 7.31 -39.65
CA GLY A 29 -21.60 7.80 -40.96
C GLY A 29 -22.50 8.91 -41.52
N GLN A 30 -23.69 9.09 -40.96
CA GLN A 30 -24.45 10.33 -41.06
C GLN A 30 -23.99 11.25 -39.91
N HIS A 31 -24.05 12.57 -40.06
CA HIS A 31 -23.68 13.53 -39.02
C HIS A 31 -24.97 14.08 -38.38
N PRO A 32 -25.48 13.51 -37.27
CA PRO A 32 -26.54 14.16 -36.50
C PRO A 32 -26.01 15.41 -35.81
N ALA A 33 -26.93 16.28 -35.44
CA ALA A 33 -26.66 17.32 -34.47
C ALA A 33 -26.11 16.68 -33.18
N ASN A 34 -24.86 16.98 -32.87
CA ASN A 34 -24.26 16.63 -31.59
C ASN A 34 -25.08 17.31 -30.47
N PHE A 35 -25.25 16.66 -29.31
CA PHE A 35 -26.04 17.21 -28.20
C PHE A 35 -25.61 18.63 -27.81
N SER A 36 -24.36 19.00 -28.07
CA SER A 36 -23.82 20.35 -27.92
C SER A 36 -24.58 21.46 -28.68
N HIS A 37 -25.38 21.13 -29.70
CA HIS A 37 -26.26 22.08 -30.40
C HIS A 37 -27.63 22.22 -29.73
N VAL A 38 -28.11 21.17 -29.07
CA VAL A 38 -29.42 21.14 -28.38
C VAL A 38 -29.31 21.65 -26.95
N GLU A 39 -28.17 21.43 -26.30
CA GLU A 39 -27.86 21.89 -24.94
C GLU A 39 -28.12 23.40 -24.72
N PRO A 40 -27.64 24.33 -25.56
CA PRO A 40 -27.91 25.76 -25.36
C PRO A 40 -29.38 26.14 -25.58
N GLU A 41 -30.11 25.42 -26.43
CA GLU A 41 -31.56 25.64 -26.63
C GLU A 41 -32.36 25.17 -25.42
N LEU A 42 -31.99 24.02 -24.85
CA LEU A 42 -32.60 23.49 -23.62
C LEU A 42 -32.24 24.35 -22.39
N ALA A 43 -31.01 24.87 -22.31
CA ALA A 43 -30.57 25.73 -21.22
C ALA A 43 -31.28 27.10 -21.21
N GLY A 44 -31.75 27.56 -22.36
CA GLY A 44 -32.55 28.78 -22.49
C GLY A 44 -33.99 28.63 -21.99
N LEU A 45 -34.46 27.39 -21.77
CA LEU A 45 -35.83 27.07 -21.38
C LEU A 45 -35.88 26.62 -19.91
N HIS A 46 -36.83 27.15 -19.13
CA HIS A 46 -37.09 26.68 -17.78
C HIS A 46 -38.01 25.45 -17.83
N LEU A 47 -37.43 24.28 -18.08
CA LEU A 47 -38.17 23.03 -18.25
C LEU A 47 -38.23 22.22 -16.96
N ASN A 48 -39.42 21.71 -16.64
CA ASN A 48 -39.63 20.72 -15.59
C ASN A 48 -39.72 19.29 -16.16
N HIS A 49 -40.04 19.17 -17.44
CA HIS A 49 -40.24 17.90 -18.12
C HIS A 49 -39.77 17.96 -19.59
N LEU A 50 -38.99 16.98 -20.02
CA LEU A 50 -38.56 16.80 -21.40
C LEU A 50 -39.02 15.42 -21.90
N THR A 51 -39.81 15.41 -22.97
CA THR A 51 -40.21 14.18 -23.66
C THR A 51 -39.48 14.07 -24.99
N THR A 52 -38.83 12.94 -25.27
CA THR A 52 -38.26 12.67 -26.61
C THR A 52 -39.21 11.79 -27.42
N ASP A 53 -39.58 12.23 -28.63
CA ASP A 53 -40.52 11.52 -29.52
C ASP A 53 -39.77 10.93 -30.72
N GLY A 54 -39.82 9.61 -30.85
CA GLY A 54 -39.19 8.84 -31.92
C GLY A 54 -40.13 8.42 -33.05
N SER A 55 -41.37 8.91 -33.08
CA SER A 55 -42.40 8.46 -34.04
C SER A 55 -42.08 8.75 -35.52
N ALA A 56 -41.15 9.66 -35.80
CA ALA A 56 -40.70 10.02 -37.15
C ALA A 56 -39.29 9.48 -37.48
N LEU A 57 -38.78 8.51 -36.72
CA LEU A 57 -37.47 7.90 -36.93
C LEU A 57 -37.49 6.90 -38.10
N GLY A 58 -36.42 6.93 -38.90
CA GLY A 58 -36.10 5.93 -39.91
C GLY A 58 -35.25 4.79 -39.33
N GLU A 59 -34.15 4.44 -40.00
CA GLU A 59 -33.22 3.43 -39.48
C GLU A 59 -32.36 4.01 -38.33
N TRP A 60 -32.01 3.18 -37.33
CA TRP A 60 -31.28 3.62 -36.13
C TRP A 60 -30.17 2.64 -35.74
N ASP A 61 -29.14 3.14 -35.05
CA ASP A 61 -28.08 2.34 -34.43
C ASP A 61 -27.65 2.87 -33.04
N SER A 62 -26.43 2.53 -32.58
CA SER A 62 -25.86 2.99 -31.31
C SER A 62 -25.75 4.52 -31.15
N MET A 63 -25.81 5.28 -32.24
CA MET A 63 -25.71 6.74 -32.23
C MET A 63 -26.95 7.40 -31.61
N LEU A 64 -28.14 6.91 -31.95
CA LEU A 64 -29.40 7.34 -31.31
C LEU A 64 -29.36 7.11 -29.80
N MET A 65 -28.83 5.95 -29.38
CA MET A 65 -28.70 5.59 -27.98
C MET A 65 -27.73 6.51 -27.23
N GLY A 66 -26.59 6.85 -27.85
CA GLY A 66 -25.64 7.81 -27.29
C GLY A 66 -26.24 9.21 -27.11
N PHE A 67 -27.06 9.65 -28.07
CA PHE A 67 -27.75 10.94 -28.00
C PHE A 67 -28.81 10.96 -26.89
N LEU A 68 -29.65 9.91 -26.80
CA LEU A 68 -30.67 9.79 -25.75
C LEU A 68 -30.07 9.73 -24.34
N LEU A 69 -28.91 9.07 -24.17
CA LEU A 69 -28.17 9.08 -22.90
C LEU A 69 -27.66 10.46 -22.52
N GLN A 70 -27.14 11.24 -23.48
CA GLN A 70 -26.72 12.63 -23.23
C GLN A 70 -27.89 13.52 -22.81
N CYS A 71 -29.06 13.37 -23.46
CA CYS A 71 -30.29 14.06 -23.04
C CYS A 71 -30.70 13.67 -21.62
N HIS A 72 -30.69 12.37 -21.31
CA HIS A 72 -31.03 11.86 -19.98
C HIS A 72 -30.06 12.39 -18.90
N ASP A 73 -28.76 12.33 -19.14
CA ASP A 73 -27.73 12.79 -18.20
C ASP A 73 -27.81 14.29 -17.94
N TYR A 74 -28.08 15.09 -18.98
CA TYR A 74 -28.33 16.53 -18.84
C TYR A 74 -29.58 16.82 -17.99
N CYS A 75 -30.70 16.14 -18.29
CA CYS A 75 -31.93 16.27 -17.52
C CYS A 75 -31.72 15.85 -16.05
N ALA A 76 -31.01 14.76 -15.80
CA ALA A 76 -30.69 14.31 -14.45
C ALA A 76 -29.82 15.32 -13.69
N ALA A 77 -28.84 15.94 -14.34
CA ALA A 77 -27.98 16.97 -13.74
C ALA A 77 -28.75 18.25 -13.36
N GLN A 78 -29.77 18.61 -14.14
CA GLN A 78 -30.61 19.80 -13.93
C GLN A 78 -31.90 19.52 -13.13
N GLY A 79 -32.16 18.25 -12.77
CA GLY A 79 -33.38 17.86 -12.05
C GLY A 79 -34.66 17.87 -12.88
N ILE A 80 -34.55 17.74 -14.20
CA ILE A 80 -35.66 17.72 -15.16
C ILE A 80 -36.15 16.28 -15.34
N ALA A 81 -37.47 16.05 -15.32
CA ALA A 81 -38.02 14.72 -15.59
C ALA A 81 -37.89 14.38 -17.08
N PHE A 82 -37.36 13.19 -17.41
CA PHE A 82 -37.09 12.75 -18.78
C PHE A 82 -37.93 11.53 -19.15
N ASP A 83 -38.75 11.65 -20.19
CA ASP A 83 -39.58 10.57 -20.74
C ASP A 83 -39.29 10.33 -22.22
N ILE A 84 -39.55 9.10 -22.68
CA ILE A 84 -39.43 8.70 -24.08
C ILE A 84 -40.80 8.27 -24.62
N ARG A 85 -41.11 8.63 -25.87
CA ARG A 85 -42.38 8.30 -26.55
C ARG A 85 -42.10 7.81 -27.97
N GLY A 86 -42.85 6.80 -28.42
CA GLY A 86 -42.83 6.36 -29.82
C GLY A 86 -41.50 5.77 -30.31
N MET A 87 -40.64 5.29 -29.40
CA MET A 87 -39.31 4.77 -29.76
C MET A 87 -39.35 3.36 -30.35
N PRO A 88 -38.43 3.00 -31.28
CA PRO A 88 -38.32 1.65 -31.82
C PRO A 88 -38.07 0.59 -30.73
N GLY A 89 -38.67 -0.60 -30.91
CA GLY A 89 -38.52 -1.72 -29.98
C GLY A 89 -37.05 -2.10 -29.77
N GLY A 90 -36.55 -1.96 -28.54
CA GLY A 90 -35.17 -2.22 -28.15
C GLY A 90 -34.48 -1.01 -27.50
N VAL A 91 -34.75 0.20 -27.99
CA VAL A 91 -34.14 1.45 -27.45
C VAL A 91 -34.63 1.73 -26.04
N GLU A 92 -35.93 1.57 -25.78
CA GLU A 92 -36.53 1.75 -24.45
C GLU A 92 -35.93 0.79 -23.41
N GLN A 93 -35.71 -0.47 -23.78
CA GLN A 93 -35.09 -1.47 -22.89
C GLN A 93 -33.61 -1.16 -22.63
N LEU A 94 -32.87 -0.77 -23.67
CA LEU A 94 -31.45 -0.41 -23.53
C LEU A 94 -31.27 0.84 -22.67
N LEU A 95 -32.12 1.85 -22.84
CA LEU A 95 -32.10 3.05 -22.02
C LEU A 95 -32.46 2.73 -20.57
N ALA A 96 -33.50 1.93 -20.32
CA ALA A 96 -33.86 1.51 -18.98
C ALA A 96 -32.72 0.74 -18.27
N VAL A 97 -31.99 -0.11 -18.98
CA VAL A 97 -30.83 -0.83 -18.42
C VAL A 97 -29.65 0.10 -18.17
N ALA A 98 -29.38 1.04 -19.09
CA ALA A 98 -28.26 1.96 -18.97
C ALA A 98 -28.47 3.00 -17.85
N THR A 99 -29.70 3.44 -17.62
CA THR A 99 -30.03 4.46 -16.59
C THR A 99 -30.37 3.87 -15.22
N ALA A 100 -30.61 2.55 -15.13
CA ALA A 100 -30.86 1.87 -13.85
C ALA A 100 -29.67 1.93 -12.88
N VAL A 101 -28.45 2.07 -13.40
CA VAL A 101 -27.25 2.24 -12.59
C VAL A 101 -26.93 3.72 -12.51
N GLN A 102 -27.21 4.34 -11.36
CA GLN A 102 -26.77 5.73 -11.11
C GLN A 102 -25.25 5.79 -11.34
N PRO A 103 -24.75 6.73 -12.16
CA PRO A 103 -23.33 7.01 -12.23
C PRO A 103 -22.85 7.25 -10.81
N ARG A 104 -21.91 6.43 -10.32
CA ARG A 104 -21.16 6.76 -9.10
C ARG A 104 -20.70 8.20 -9.31
N PRO A 105 -21.06 9.16 -8.42
CA PRO A 105 -20.67 10.56 -8.61
C PRO A 105 -19.19 10.54 -8.96
N ALA A 106 -18.86 11.09 -10.13
CA ALA A 106 -17.47 11.17 -10.55
C ALA A 106 -16.75 11.75 -9.36
N ASP A 107 -15.82 10.98 -8.79
CA ASP A 107 -14.94 11.47 -7.73
C ASP A 107 -14.39 12.76 -8.31
N THR A 108 -14.83 13.90 -7.77
CA THR A 108 -14.45 15.20 -8.29
C THR A 108 -12.94 15.18 -8.22
N GLN A 109 -12.27 14.96 -9.35
CA GLN A 109 -10.83 15.03 -9.41
C GLN A 109 -10.55 16.49 -9.12
N GLU A 110 -10.31 16.78 -7.84
CA GLU A 110 -9.94 18.09 -7.35
C GLU A 110 -8.79 18.54 -8.25
N HIS A 111 -9.06 19.54 -9.10
CA HIS A 111 -8.00 20.23 -9.84
C HIS A 111 -6.87 20.52 -8.86
N PRO A 112 -5.60 20.27 -9.22
CA PRO A 112 -4.49 20.33 -8.28
C PRO A 112 -4.39 21.75 -7.73
N SER A 113 -5.02 21.97 -6.58
CA SER A 113 -4.95 23.21 -5.87
C SER A 113 -3.56 23.29 -5.27
N SER A 114 -3.00 24.50 -5.30
CA SER A 114 -1.70 24.90 -4.77
C SER A 114 -1.31 24.06 -3.54
N TRP A 115 -0.06 23.60 -3.45
CA TRP A 115 0.50 22.78 -2.35
C TRP A 115 0.24 23.32 -0.91
N LEU A 116 -0.23 24.57 -0.80
CA LEU A 116 -0.69 25.20 0.43
C LEU A 116 -2.14 24.83 0.82
N ALA A 117 -3.01 24.46 -0.12
CA ALA A 117 -4.36 23.96 0.13
C ALA A 117 -4.34 22.48 0.57
N SER A 118 -3.31 21.71 0.20
CA SER A 118 -3.07 20.38 0.79
C SER A 118 -2.60 20.42 2.25
N LEU A 119 -2.34 21.61 2.82
CA LEU A 119 -1.99 21.80 4.22
C LEU A 119 -3.21 22.21 5.06
N GLU A 120 -4.42 21.76 4.72
CA GLU A 120 -5.55 21.85 5.65
C GLU A 120 -5.29 20.94 6.86
N PRO A 121 -5.00 21.49 8.05
CA PRO A 121 -4.60 20.68 9.21
C PRO A 121 -5.72 19.74 9.66
N GLY A 122 -6.97 20.11 9.39
CA GLY A 122 -8.15 19.30 9.70
C GLY A 122 -8.28 18.03 8.86
N ARG A 123 -7.94 18.09 7.57
CA ARG A 123 -7.94 16.94 6.67
C ARG A 123 -6.81 15.98 7.03
N LEU A 124 -5.60 16.51 7.16
CA LEU A 124 -4.42 15.74 7.59
C LEU A 124 -4.62 15.09 8.97
N ALA A 125 -5.23 15.80 9.93
CA ALA A 125 -5.53 15.23 11.24
C ALA A 125 -6.55 14.07 11.13
N ARG A 126 -7.58 14.19 10.29
CA ARG A 126 -8.56 13.11 10.08
C ARG A 126 -7.91 11.89 9.43
N GLU A 127 -7.19 12.07 8.34
CA GLU A 127 -6.48 11.00 7.64
C GLU A 127 -5.49 10.29 8.57
N LEU A 128 -4.73 11.03 9.38
CA LEU A 128 -3.86 10.46 10.40
C LEU A 128 -4.64 9.69 11.48
N THR A 129 -5.78 10.21 11.95
CA THR A 129 -6.57 9.50 12.96
C THR A 129 -7.19 8.21 12.42
N GLU A 130 -7.65 8.19 11.18
CA GLU A 130 -8.18 7.00 10.53
C GLU A 130 -7.07 5.96 10.33
N TYR A 131 -5.92 6.39 9.80
CA TYR A 131 -4.75 5.52 9.66
C TYR A 131 -4.29 4.93 11.00
N LEU A 132 -4.28 5.73 12.07
CA LEU A 132 -3.91 5.27 13.41
C LEU A 132 -4.93 4.27 13.94
N LYS A 133 -6.24 4.51 13.77
CA LYS A 133 -7.30 3.59 14.19
C LYS A 133 -7.19 2.25 13.46
N GLU A 134 -7.03 2.27 12.13
CA GLU A 134 -6.84 1.05 11.33
C GLU A 134 -5.57 0.30 11.74
N SER A 135 -4.48 1.03 11.97
CA SER A 135 -3.22 0.45 12.45
C SER A 135 -3.40 -0.23 13.81
N LEU A 136 -4.12 0.40 14.73
CA LEU A 136 -4.42 -0.14 16.05
C LEU A 136 -5.31 -1.37 15.96
N ALA A 137 -6.35 -1.33 15.11
CA ALA A 137 -7.25 -2.44 14.89
C ALA A 137 -6.51 -3.66 14.34
N PHE A 138 -5.71 -3.49 13.28
CA PHE A 138 -4.89 -4.56 12.71
C PHE A 138 -3.90 -5.14 13.72
N THR A 139 -3.24 -4.28 14.50
CA THR A 139 -2.33 -4.72 15.57
C THR A 139 -3.07 -5.50 16.66
N GLY A 140 -4.30 -5.08 17.00
CA GLY A 140 -5.18 -5.79 17.92
C GLY A 140 -5.57 -7.17 17.41
N GLU A 141 -5.97 -7.29 16.14
CA GLU A 141 -6.30 -8.56 15.50
C GLU A 141 -5.10 -9.51 15.44
N VAL A 142 -3.92 -9.01 15.08
CA VAL A 142 -2.66 -9.77 15.13
C VAL A 142 -2.38 -10.28 16.55
N THR A 143 -2.56 -9.42 17.55
CA THR A 143 -2.31 -9.79 18.96
C THR A 143 -3.27 -10.88 19.41
N LEU A 144 -4.56 -10.76 19.06
CA LEU A 144 -5.56 -11.79 19.34
C LEU A 144 -5.25 -13.10 18.60
N ALA A 145 -4.80 -13.03 17.35
CA ALA A 145 -4.39 -14.20 16.58
C ALA A 145 -3.18 -14.90 17.21
N LEU A 146 -2.19 -14.16 17.70
CA LEU A 146 -1.05 -14.71 18.46
C LEU A 146 -1.50 -15.40 19.75
N VAL A 147 -2.45 -14.82 20.48
CA VAL A 147 -3.01 -15.43 21.70
C VAL A 147 -3.79 -16.72 21.37
N ARG A 148 -4.58 -16.72 20.29
CA ARG A 148 -5.29 -17.93 19.80
C ARG A 148 -4.34 -19.03 19.37
N LEU A 149 -3.22 -18.67 18.75
CA LEU A 149 -2.16 -19.61 18.37
C LEU A 149 -1.50 -20.22 19.60
N ALA A 150 -1.17 -19.41 20.61
CA ALA A 150 -0.66 -19.92 21.88
C ALA A 150 -1.66 -20.87 22.56
N GLY A 151 -2.96 -20.64 22.37
CA GLY A 151 -4.04 -21.53 22.81
C GLY A 151 -4.32 -22.73 21.90
N GLY A 152 -3.55 -22.96 20.84
CA GLY A 152 -3.71 -24.09 19.91
C GLY A 152 -4.95 -24.04 19.02
N ARG A 153 -5.64 -22.89 18.96
CA ARG A 153 -6.90 -22.71 18.22
C ARG A 153 -6.75 -21.98 16.88
N ALA A 154 -5.55 -21.50 16.56
CA ALA A 154 -5.32 -20.78 15.30
C ALA A 154 -5.28 -21.73 14.11
N ASN A 155 -5.92 -21.33 13.00
CA ASN A 155 -5.94 -22.10 11.76
C ASN A 155 -4.67 -21.84 10.91
N THR A 156 -3.49 -22.00 11.49
CA THR A 156 -2.21 -21.75 10.81
C THR A 156 -1.58 -23.06 10.36
N ARG A 157 -1.23 -23.14 9.07
CA ARG A 157 -0.64 -24.34 8.50
C ARG A 157 0.89 -24.30 8.63
N PHE A 158 1.45 -25.27 9.36
CA PHE A 158 2.89 -25.32 9.66
C PHE A 158 3.78 -25.42 8.40
N VAL A 159 3.24 -25.98 7.32
CA VAL A 159 3.93 -26.06 6.01
C VAL A 159 4.24 -24.66 5.47
N ASP A 160 3.30 -23.71 5.62
CA ASP A 160 3.49 -22.34 5.13
C ASP A 160 4.51 -21.59 5.98
N PHE A 161 4.50 -21.79 7.30
CA PHE A 161 5.54 -21.27 8.20
C PHE A 161 6.94 -21.70 7.75
N LYS A 162 7.14 -23.00 7.47
CA LYS A 162 8.45 -23.51 7.00
C LYS A 162 8.87 -22.86 5.68
N ASN A 163 7.94 -22.68 4.75
CA ASN A 163 8.20 -22.03 3.47
C ASN A 163 8.62 -20.56 3.67
N PHE A 164 7.95 -19.82 4.56
CA PHE A 164 8.32 -18.45 4.88
C PHE A 164 9.65 -18.35 5.62
N CYS A 165 10.00 -19.31 6.49
CA CYS A 165 11.33 -19.37 7.09
C CYS A 165 12.43 -19.51 6.03
N TYR A 166 12.21 -20.34 5.00
CA TYR A 166 13.17 -20.50 3.91
C TYR A 166 13.28 -19.22 3.04
N GLN A 167 12.15 -18.55 2.76
CA GLN A 167 12.12 -17.30 2.01
C GLN A 167 12.82 -16.14 2.75
N ALA A 168 12.58 -16.04 4.07
CA ALA A 168 13.12 -14.99 4.92
C ALA A 168 14.60 -15.21 5.27
N GLY A 169 15.02 -16.45 5.55
CA GLY A 169 16.37 -16.76 6.02
C GLY A 169 17.40 -16.92 4.90
N PRO A 170 17.56 -18.13 4.32
CA PRO A 170 18.56 -18.47 3.30
C PRO A 170 18.78 -17.41 2.21
N HIS A 171 17.71 -16.86 1.66
CA HIS A 171 17.82 -15.89 0.58
C HIS A 171 18.26 -14.48 1.04
N ALA A 172 18.25 -14.19 2.35
CA ALA A 172 18.74 -12.92 2.91
C ALA A 172 20.23 -12.98 3.27
N PHE A 173 20.84 -14.17 3.38
CA PHE A 173 22.23 -14.32 3.85
C PHE A 173 23.23 -13.52 3.03
N ALA A 174 23.11 -13.52 1.69
CA ALA A 174 24.08 -12.84 0.83
C ALA A 174 24.11 -11.32 1.07
N ILE A 175 22.94 -10.68 1.10
CA ILE A 175 22.84 -9.24 1.32
C ILE A 175 23.24 -8.86 2.76
N ILE A 176 22.83 -9.65 3.75
CA ILE A 176 23.21 -9.42 5.16
C ILE A 176 24.73 -9.59 5.34
N SER A 177 25.34 -10.59 4.70
CA SER A 177 26.78 -10.80 4.81
C SER A 177 27.56 -9.59 4.30
N LEU A 178 27.17 -9.09 3.12
CA LEU A 178 27.82 -7.95 2.52
C LEU A 178 27.63 -6.69 3.37
N THR A 179 26.39 -6.38 3.77
CA THR A 179 26.11 -5.14 4.52
C THR A 179 26.74 -5.17 5.91
N SER A 180 26.68 -6.29 6.63
CA SER A 180 27.26 -6.40 7.97
C SER A 180 28.78 -6.23 7.97
N VAL A 181 29.49 -6.86 7.03
CA VAL A 181 30.95 -6.68 6.90
C VAL A 181 31.29 -5.23 6.58
N LEU A 182 30.60 -4.61 5.62
CA LEU A 182 30.81 -3.21 5.25
C LEU A 182 30.56 -2.26 6.44
N VAL A 183 29.48 -2.46 7.19
CA VAL A 183 29.14 -1.62 8.34
C VAL A 183 30.17 -1.80 9.47
N GLY A 184 30.61 -3.03 9.73
CA GLY A 184 31.69 -3.30 10.67
C GLY A 184 32.99 -2.59 10.31
N MET A 185 33.36 -2.60 9.02
CA MET A 185 34.52 -1.86 8.52
C MET A 185 34.36 -0.35 8.71
N ILE A 186 33.19 0.21 8.42
CA ILE A 186 32.90 1.64 8.58
C ILE A 186 33.01 2.05 10.06
N LEU A 187 32.43 1.27 10.98
CA LEU A 187 32.50 1.54 12.42
C LEU A 187 33.94 1.47 12.93
N ALA A 188 34.71 0.47 12.51
CA ALA A 188 36.11 0.34 12.90
C ALA A 188 36.94 1.51 12.40
N TYR A 189 36.76 1.92 11.14
CA TYR A 189 37.48 3.04 10.55
C TYR A 189 37.17 4.36 11.28
N LEU A 190 35.88 4.68 11.45
CA LEU A 190 35.44 5.89 12.15
C LEU A 190 35.92 5.89 13.60
N GLY A 191 35.77 4.76 14.29
CA GLY A 191 36.24 4.59 15.67
C GLY A 191 37.75 4.79 15.79
N ALA A 192 38.53 4.14 14.92
CA ALA A 192 39.99 4.21 14.98
C ALA A 192 40.52 5.61 14.72
N VAL A 193 39.96 6.34 13.75
CA VAL A 193 40.34 7.74 13.49
C VAL A 193 40.09 8.61 14.73
N GLN A 194 38.97 8.39 15.43
CA GLN A 194 38.64 9.15 16.63
C GLN A 194 39.52 8.77 17.83
N LEU A 195 39.73 7.48 18.09
CA LEU A 195 40.47 6.99 19.24
C LEU A 195 41.99 7.18 19.11
N LYS A 196 42.49 7.25 17.89
CA LYS A 196 43.89 7.59 17.60
C LYS A 196 44.31 8.93 18.19
N GLN A 197 43.40 9.90 18.23
CA GLN A 197 43.65 11.23 18.82
C GLN A 197 43.91 11.17 20.33
N PHE A 198 43.44 10.11 20.99
CA PHE A 198 43.60 9.87 22.43
C PHE A 198 44.66 8.79 22.73
N GLY A 199 45.36 8.28 21.71
CA GLY A 199 46.30 7.16 21.86
C GLY A 199 45.66 5.84 22.27
N ALA A 200 44.34 5.70 22.05
CA ALA A 200 43.52 4.59 22.56
C ALA A 200 43.06 3.63 21.46
N GLU A 201 43.86 3.44 20.40
CA GLU A 201 43.48 2.70 19.19
C GLU A 201 43.00 1.26 19.46
N VAL A 202 43.52 0.59 20.49
CA VAL A 202 43.11 -0.78 20.87
C VAL A 202 41.62 -0.85 21.25
N TYR A 203 41.02 0.23 21.79
CA TYR A 203 39.61 0.26 22.19
C TYR A 203 38.63 0.30 21.01
N VAL A 204 39.12 0.37 19.76
CA VAL A 204 38.29 0.19 18.56
C VAL A 204 37.58 -1.16 18.57
N ALA A 205 38.22 -2.21 19.09
CA ALA A 205 37.59 -3.51 19.29
C ALA A 205 36.33 -3.40 20.17
N ASN A 206 36.40 -2.66 21.28
CA ASN A 206 35.25 -2.48 22.17
C ASN A 206 34.11 -1.74 21.46
N LEU A 207 34.45 -0.69 20.69
CA LEU A 207 33.46 0.10 19.95
C LEU A 207 32.73 -0.77 18.92
N VAL A 208 33.47 -1.56 18.14
CA VAL A 208 32.87 -2.44 17.12
C VAL A 208 32.03 -3.53 17.78
N VAL A 209 32.56 -4.23 18.80
CA VAL A 209 31.84 -5.33 19.45
C VAL A 209 30.55 -4.84 20.11
N ILE A 210 30.62 -3.80 20.95
CA ILE A 210 29.44 -3.26 21.63
C ILE A 210 28.46 -2.65 20.61
N GLY A 211 28.98 -1.89 19.65
CA GLY A 211 28.18 -1.20 18.64
C GLY A 211 27.43 -2.16 17.71
N MET A 212 28.05 -3.25 17.28
CA MET A 212 27.39 -4.29 16.49
C MET A 212 26.30 -4.98 17.30
N LEU A 213 26.66 -5.51 18.49
CA LEU A 213 25.76 -6.33 19.31
C LEU A 213 24.52 -5.58 19.82
N ARG A 214 24.65 -4.30 20.18
CA ARG A 214 23.52 -3.52 20.74
C ARG A 214 22.65 -2.86 19.67
N GLU A 215 23.27 -2.36 18.61
CA GLU A 215 22.63 -1.38 17.72
C GLU A 215 22.73 -1.79 16.26
N MET A 216 23.95 -1.84 15.72
CA MET A 216 24.15 -1.82 14.27
C MET A 216 23.82 -3.15 13.62
N GLY A 217 24.09 -4.29 14.26
CA GLY A 217 23.77 -5.60 13.69
C GLY A 217 22.27 -5.80 13.54
N VAL A 218 21.50 -5.50 14.58
CA VAL A 218 20.04 -5.61 14.57
C VAL A 218 19.38 -4.58 13.65
N LEU A 219 19.86 -3.33 13.64
CA LEU A 219 19.29 -2.25 12.82
C LEU A 219 19.53 -2.50 11.33
N MET A 220 20.74 -2.91 10.93
CA MET A 220 21.04 -3.23 9.54
C MET A 220 20.25 -4.45 9.05
N THR A 221 20.17 -5.49 9.87
CA THR A 221 19.37 -6.68 9.55
C THR A 221 17.90 -6.31 9.37
N ALA A 222 17.35 -5.47 10.26
CA ALA A 222 15.97 -5.02 10.19
C ALA A 222 15.67 -4.16 8.95
N VAL A 223 16.52 -3.20 8.61
CA VAL A 223 16.33 -2.35 7.42
C VAL A 223 16.37 -3.19 6.13
N VAL A 224 17.32 -4.13 6.03
CA VAL A 224 17.42 -5.04 4.88
C VAL A 224 16.18 -5.94 4.80
N MET A 225 15.72 -6.49 5.94
CA MET A 225 14.57 -7.37 5.98
C MET A 225 13.24 -6.63 5.73
N ALA A 226 13.13 -5.37 6.14
CA ALA A 226 12.03 -4.49 5.77
C ALA A 226 11.96 -4.32 4.24
N GLY A 227 13.08 -3.96 3.63
CA GLY A 227 13.19 -3.75 2.18
C GLY A 227 12.93 -5.00 1.35
N ARG A 228 13.48 -6.15 1.77
CA ARG A 228 13.39 -7.41 1.01
C ARG A 228 12.14 -8.20 1.34
N THR A 229 12.03 -8.62 2.60
CA THR A 229 11.01 -9.59 3.05
C THR A 229 9.68 -8.88 3.33
N GLY A 230 9.72 -7.69 3.95
CA GLY A 230 8.54 -6.85 4.15
C GLY A 230 7.87 -6.44 2.83
N ALA A 231 8.66 -5.96 1.87
CA ALA A 231 8.15 -5.63 0.52
C ALA A 231 7.61 -6.86 -0.21
N ALA A 232 8.29 -8.01 -0.14
CA ALA A 232 7.83 -9.25 -0.75
C ALA A 232 6.49 -9.72 -0.16
N TYR A 233 6.31 -9.62 1.16
CA TYR A 233 5.03 -9.96 1.80
C TYR A 233 3.91 -9.01 1.38
N ALA A 234 4.20 -7.71 1.30
CA ALA A 234 3.24 -6.73 0.81
C ALA A 234 2.84 -7.01 -0.65
N ALA A 235 3.82 -7.30 -1.51
CA ALA A 235 3.57 -7.62 -2.91
C ALA A 235 2.75 -8.91 -3.08
N GLN A 236 3.12 -9.99 -2.36
CA GLN A 236 2.39 -11.25 -2.40
C GLN A 236 0.93 -11.08 -1.96
N LEU A 237 0.71 -10.44 -0.81
CA LEU A 237 -0.65 -10.21 -0.30
C LEU A 237 -1.44 -9.25 -1.19
N GLY A 238 -0.79 -8.24 -1.77
CA GLY A 238 -1.46 -7.34 -2.71
C GLY A 238 -1.84 -8.00 -4.03
N THR A 239 -1.02 -8.93 -4.53
CA THR A 239 -1.41 -9.78 -5.67
C THR A 239 -2.61 -10.66 -5.32
N MET A 240 -2.62 -11.28 -4.14
CA MET A 240 -3.76 -12.07 -3.66
C MET A 240 -5.02 -11.20 -3.51
N GLN A 241 -4.89 -9.95 -3.06
CA GLN A 241 -5.99 -9.00 -2.96
C GLN A 241 -6.53 -8.61 -4.35
N THR A 242 -5.64 -8.39 -5.33
CA THR A 242 -6.01 -8.08 -6.72
C THR A 242 -6.73 -9.25 -7.40
N ASN A 243 -6.36 -10.48 -7.06
CA ASN A 243 -6.99 -11.70 -7.56
C ASN A 243 -8.21 -12.16 -6.75
N GLU A 244 -8.69 -11.35 -5.79
CA GLU A 244 -9.82 -11.67 -4.90
C GLU A 244 -9.65 -12.96 -4.07
N GLU A 245 -8.41 -13.45 -3.91
CA GLU A 245 -8.11 -14.65 -3.13
C GLU A 245 -8.38 -14.43 -1.63
N ILE A 246 -8.12 -13.21 -1.13
CA ILE A 246 -8.37 -12.84 0.27
C ILE A 246 -9.88 -12.75 0.56
N ASP A 247 -10.67 -12.25 -0.39
CA ASP A 247 -12.13 -12.18 -0.28
C ASP A 247 -12.76 -13.59 -0.32
N ALA A 248 -12.21 -14.47 -1.14
CA ALA A 248 -12.60 -15.87 -1.17
C ALA A 248 -12.34 -16.57 0.18
N ILE A 249 -11.15 -16.37 0.78
CA ILE A 249 -10.82 -16.90 2.12
C ILE A 249 -11.80 -16.39 3.18
N THR A 250 -12.14 -15.09 3.12
CA THR A 250 -13.07 -14.46 4.07
C THR A 250 -14.48 -15.03 3.92
N THR A 251 -14.93 -15.29 2.68
CA THR A 251 -16.25 -15.88 2.38
C THR A 251 -16.33 -17.34 2.84
N MET A 252 -15.21 -18.08 2.83
CA MET A 252 -15.12 -19.42 3.42
C MET A 252 -15.17 -19.43 4.97
N GLY A 253 -15.29 -18.26 5.61
CA GLY A 253 -15.34 -18.14 7.08
C GLY A 253 -13.98 -18.30 7.76
N ILE A 254 -12.88 -18.22 7.01
CA ILE A 254 -11.52 -18.32 7.52
C ILE A 254 -10.96 -16.91 7.71
N SER A 255 -10.34 -16.63 8.87
CA SER A 255 -9.68 -15.34 9.09
C SER A 255 -8.42 -15.20 8.22
N PRO A 256 -8.33 -14.18 7.34
CA PRO A 256 -7.13 -13.94 6.53
C PRO A 256 -5.88 -13.67 7.37
N ILE A 257 -6.05 -13.05 8.55
CA ILE A 257 -4.93 -12.72 9.44
C ILE A 257 -4.32 -14.00 10.02
N GLU A 258 -5.15 -14.92 10.53
CA GLU A 258 -4.67 -16.19 11.09
C GLU A 258 -4.03 -17.09 10.02
N PHE A 259 -4.58 -17.08 8.81
CA PHE A 259 -4.16 -17.97 7.73
C PHE A 259 -2.95 -17.42 6.95
N LEU A 260 -2.90 -16.12 6.66
CA LEU A 260 -1.89 -15.51 5.80
C LEU A 260 -0.82 -14.74 6.59
N VAL A 261 -1.22 -13.93 7.57
CA VAL A 261 -0.29 -13.00 8.26
C VAL A 261 0.52 -13.72 9.33
N LEU A 262 -0.14 -14.55 10.13
CA LEU A 262 0.49 -15.23 11.26
C LEU A 262 1.69 -16.13 10.89
N PRO A 263 1.65 -17.01 9.88
CA PRO A 263 2.81 -17.83 9.53
C PRO A 263 4.00 -16.99 9.03
N ARG A 264 3.74 -15.89 8.32
CA ARG A 264 4.77 -14.94 7.86
C ARG A 264 5.43 -14.21 9.03
N MET A 265 4.62 -13.79 10.00
CA MET A 265 5.09 -13.11 11.21
C MET A 265 5.94 -14.03 12.08
N LEU A 266 5.47 -15.25 12.34
CA LEU A 266 6.25 -16.24 13.11
C LEU A 266 7.57 -16.56 12.43
N ALA A 267 7.58 -16.69 11.10
CA ALA A 267 8.82 -16.92 10.35
C ALA A 267 9.82 -15.79 10.59
N LEU A 268 9.39 -14.52 10.54
CA LEU A 268 10.26 -13.38 10.84
C LEU A 268 10.72 -13.37 12.30
N ILE A 269 9.85 -13.66 13.27
CA ILE A 269 10.18 -13.69 14.70
C ILE A 269 11.31 -14.71 14.99
N VAL A 270 11.32 -15.85 14.30
CA VAL A 270 12.35 -16.87 14.47
C VAL A 270 13.62 -16.52 13.69
N ILE A 271 13.49 -16.04 12.45
CA ILE A 271 14.62 -15.83 11.55
C ILE A 271 15.40 -14.57 11.88
N MET A 272 14.74 -13.47 12.27
CA MET A 272 15.41 -12.19 12.56
C MET A 272 16.48 -12.30 13.65
N PRO A 273 16.21 -12.87 14.83
CA PRO A 273 17.24 -13.08 15.87
C PRO A 273 18.46 -13.86 15.37
N LEU A 274 18.24 -14.91 14.58
CA LEU A 274 19.32 -15.73 14.01
C LEU A 274 20.17 -14.95 13.00
N LEU A 275 19.51 -14.15 12.16
CA LEU A 275 20.18 -13.27 11.20
C LEU A 275 20.96 -12.15 11.89
N THR A 276 20.44 -11.60 13.00
CA THR A 276 21.15 -10.60 13.81
C THR A 276 22.44 -11.16 14.39
N LEU A 277 22.42 -12.36 14.99
CA LEU A 277 23.65 -12.99 15.50
C LEU A 277 24.68 -13.23 14.41
N TYR A 278 24.21 -13.63 13.22
CA TYR A 278 25.06 -13.81 12.05
C TYR A 278 25.66 -12.47 11.57
N ALA A 279 24.84 -11.42 11.52
CA ALA A 279 25.26 -10.06 11.18
C ALA A 279 26.30 -9.51 12.18
N ASP A 280 26.11 -9.76 13.48
CA ASP A 280 27.03 -9.35 14.53
C ASP A 280 28.41 -9.97 14.34
N LEU A 281 28.45 -11.30 14.13
CA LEU A 281 29.69 -12.03 13.86
C LEU A 281 30.44 -11.46 12.66
N LEU A 282 29.74 -11.28 11.54
CA LEU A 282 30.36 -10.76 10.32
C LEU A 282 30.77 -9.29 10.43
N GLY A 283 30.02 -8.47 11.16
CA GLY A 283 30.42 -7.09 11.41
C GLY A 283 31.66 -6.99 12.30
N ILE A 284 31.79 -7.83 13.31
CA ILE A 284 33.01 -7.91 14.14
C ILE A 284 34.20 -8.35 13.27
N VAL A 285 34.03 -9.34 12.39
CA VAL A 285 35.08 -9.74 11.43
C VAL A 285 35.44 -8.58 10.50
N GLY A 286 34.46 -7.87 9.95
CA GLY A 286 34.68 -6.68 9.12
C GLY A 286 35.49 -5.61 9.85
N GLY A 287 35.15 -5.32 11.10
CA GLY A 287 35.91 -4.37 11.90
C GLY A 287 37.35 -4.81 12.17
N GLY A 288 37.57 -6.11 12.36
CA GLY A 288 38.91 -6.70 12.51
C GLY A 288 39.80 -6.52 11.27
N ILE A 289 39.23 -6.58 10.06
CA ILE A 289 39.98 -6.35 8.80
C ILE A 289 40.55 -4.92 8.78
N VAL A 290 39.75 -3.92 9.14
CA VAL A 290 40.19 -2.52 9.17
C VAL A 290 41.16 -2.26 10.31
N ALA A 291 40.89 -2.82 11.51
CA ALA A 291 41.79 -2.70 12.65
C ALA A 291 43.20 -3.22 12.33
N GLY A 292 43.30 -4.35 11.62
CA GLY A 292 44.56 -4.90 11.13
C GLY A 292 45.32 -3.94 10.21
N GLY A 293 44.62 -3.25 9.31
CA GLY A 293 45.20 -2.23 8.43
C GLY A 293 45.72 -0.98 9.16
N MET A 294 45.27 -0.76 10.40
CA MET A 294 45.65 0.39 11.22
C MET A 294 46.75 0.08 12.24
N GLY A 295 47.33 -1.13 12.20
CA GLY A 295 48.43 -1.53 13.06
C GLY A 295 48.01 -2.24 14.36
N ILE A 296 46.72 -2.53 14.54
CA ILE A 296 46.23 -3.34 15.65
C ILE A 296 46.40 -4.81 15.28
N THR A 297 47.15 -5.56 16.08
CA THR A 297 47.35 -6.99 15.80
C THR A 297 46.05 -7.76 16.00
N PRO A 298 45.80 -8.85 15.23
CA PRO A 298 44.59 -9.66 15.41
C PRO A 298 44.41 -10.18 16.84
N ILE A 299 45.51 -10.51 17.52
CA ILE A 299 45.46 -10.98 18.91
C ILE A 299 45.02 -9.87 19.88
N GLN A 300 45.47 -8.63 19.68
CA GLN A 300 45.01 -7.47 20.47
C GLN A 300 43.54 -7.21 20.22
N TYR A 301 43.09 -7.26 18.96
CA TYR A 301 41.69 -7.04 18.60
C TYR A 301 40.77 -8.07 19.26
N ILE A 302 41.10 -9.37 19.19
CA ILE A 302 40.31 -10.44 19.78
C ILE A 302 40.32 -10.34 21.31
N THR A 303 41.49 -10.21 21.93
CA THR A 303 41.62 -10.11 23.40
C THR A 303 40.81 -8.93 23.93
N GLN A 304 40.91 -7.77 23.27
CA GLN A 304 40.14 -6.59 23.67
C GLN A 304 38.65 -6.78 23.40
N GLY A 305 38.27 -7.36 22.26
CA GLY A 305 36.89 -7.66 21.92
C GLY A 305 36.22 -8.61 22.92
N GLU A 306 36.92 -9.63 23.40
CA GLU A 306 36.43 -10.55 24.45
C GLU A 306 36.13 -9.82 25.75
N THR A 307 36.93 -8.82 26.14
CA THR A 307 36.65 -8.02 27.34
C THR A 307 35.42 -7.12 27.20
N ALA A 308 35.06 -6.73 25.98
CA ALA A 308 33.84 -5.97 25.70
C ALA A 308 32.61 -6.85 25.46
N LEU A 309 32.80 -8.15 25.22
CA LEU A 309 31.71 -9.08 25.00
C LEU A 309 30.94 -9.30 26.30
N SER A 310 29.69 -8.86 26.32
CA SER A 310 28.77 -9.09 27.44
C SER A 310 27.49 -9.74 26.95
N PHE A 311 27.01 -10.72 27.72
CA PHE A 311 25.71 -11.37 27.44
C PHE A 311 24.56 -10.35 27.43
N SER A 312 24.66 -9.29 28.22
CA SER A 312 23.66 -8.21 28.23
C SER A 312 23.56 -7.51 26.87
N HIS A 313 24.69 -7.29 26.18
CA HIS A 313 24.69 -6.65 24.87
C HIS A 313 24.01 -7.52 23.81
N VAL A 314 24.31 -8.83 23.82
CA VAL A 314 23.66 -9.80 22.95
C VAL A 314 22.16 -9.87 23.24
N ALA A 315 21.76 -9.95 24.52
CA ALA A 315 20.36 -10.04 24.91
C ALA A 315 19.55 -8.78 24.49
N VAL A 316 20.15 -7.59 24.62
CA VAL A 316 19.57 -6.32 24.15
C VAL A 316 19.33 -6.36 22.64
N GLY A 317 20.33 -6.74 21.85
CA GLY A 317 20.21 -6.85 20.40
C GLY A 317 19.17 -7.89 19.96
N LEU A 318 19.13 -9.05 20.63
CA LEU A 318 18.15 -10.09 20.36
C LEU A 318 16.72 -9.67 20.70
N LEU A 319 16.51 -8.97 21.82
CA LEU A 319 15.18 -8.47 22.18
C LEU A 319 14.69 -7.44 21.15
N LYS A 320 15.56 -6.52 20.72
CA LYS A 320 15.26 -5.60 19.62
C LYS A 320 14.91 -6.33 18.34
N ALA A 321 15.65 -7.40 18.01
CA ALA A 321 15.39 -8.19 16.80
C ALA A 321 13.99 -8.80 16.80
N LEU A 322 13.50 -9.28 17.94
CA LEU A 322 12.13 -9.79 18.09
C LEU A 322 11.09 -8.69 17.86
N VAL A 323 11.28 -7.52 18.47
CA VAL A 323 10.36 -6.38 18.28
C VAL A 323 10.35 -5.93 16.83
N PHE A 324 11.51 -5.78 16.21
CA PHE A 324 11.65 -5.36 14.82
C PHE A 324 11.04 -6.38 13.86
N ALA A 325 11.17 -7.68 14.13
CA ALA A 325 10.52 -8.73 13.34
C ALA A 325 9.00 -8.56 13.28
N VAL A 326 8.37 -8.29 14.44
CA VAL A 326 6.92 -8.05 14.55
C VAL A 326 6.54 -6.78 13.78
N LEU A 327 7.29 -5.68 13.97
CA LEU A 327 7.00 -4.41 13.29
C LEU A 327 7.10 -4.52 11.77
N ILE A 328 8.12 -5.21 11.25
CA ILE A 328 8.29 -5.46 9.81
C ILE A 328 7.15 -6.32 9.27
N ALA A 329 6.78 -7.38 10.00
CA ALA A 329 5.68 -8.25 9.61
C ALA A 329 4.34 -7.50 9.54
N ILE A 330 4.06 -6.67 10.55
CA ILE A 330 2.85 -5.83 10.60
C ILE A 330 2.84 -4.83 9.45
N ALA A 331 3.91 -4.07 9.25
CA ALA A 331 4.00 -3.07 8.20
C ALA A 331 3.83 -3.69 6.80
N GLY A 332 4.52 -4.80 6.52
CA GLY A 332 4.43 -5.51 5.24
C GLY A 332 3.05 -6.14 5.00
N CYS A 333 2.52 -6.86 5.98
CA CYS A 333 1.26 -7.57 5.78
C CYS A 333 0.06 -6.63 5.72
N ARG A 334 0.04 -5.57 6.55
CA ARG A 334 -1.03 -4.57 6.52
C ARG A 334 -1.06 -3.83 5.19
N ALA A 335 0.10 -3.39 4.70
CA ALA A 335 0.18 -2.70 3.41
C ALA A 335 -0.31 -3.56 2.24
N GLY A 336 -0.02 -4.88 2.27
CA GLY A 336 -0.48 -5.81 1.23
C GLY A 336 -1.99 -6.09 1.28
N ILE A 337 -2.54 -6.37 2.45
CA ILE A 337 -3.99 -6.66 2.61
C ILE A 337 -4.84 -5.43 2.27
N ASN A 338 -4.39 -4.24 2.67
CA ASN A 338 -5.10 -2.99 2.41
C ASN A 338 -4.73 -2.35 1.06
N SER A 339 -4.10 -3.11 0.15
CA SER A 339 -3.75 -2.60 -1.17
C SER A 339 -4.97 -2.51 -2.10
N GLY A 340 -4.93 -1.57 -3.04
CA GLY A 340 -5.94 -1.47 -4.09
C GLY A 340 -5.89 -2.66 -5.07
N ARG A 341 -6.97 -2.87 -5.82
CA ARG A 341 -7.12 -3.98 -6.78
C ARG A 341 -6.49 -3.72 -8.15
N SER A 342 -5.32 -3.11 -8.20
CA SER A 342 -4.60 -2.87 -9.45
C SER A 342 -3.12 -3.23 -9.34
N SER A 343 -2.50 -3.60 -10.46
CA SER A 343 -1.07 -3.93 -10.49
C SER A 343 -0.19 -2.78 -10.01
N ALA A 344 -0.59 -1.53 -10.28
CA ALA A 344 0.07 -0.34 -9.76
C ALA A 344 -0.04 -0.22 -8.23
N ALA A 345 -1.21 -0.55 -7.67
CA ALA A 345 -1.44 -0.51 -6.23
C ALA A 345 -0.57 -1.54 -5.46
N VAL A 346 -0.26 -2.69 -6.06
CA VAL A 346 0.68 -3.68 -5.49
C VAL A 346 2.08 -3.09 -5.33
N GLY A 347 2.57 -2.38 -6.35
CA GLY A 347 3.87 -1.69 -6.29
C GLY A 347 3.89 -0.58 -5.23
N GLN A 348 2.80 0.20 -5.13
CA GLN A 348 2.67 1.23 -4.11
C GLN A 348 2.62 0.63 -2.69
N ALA A 349 1.90 -0.48 -2.51
CA ALA A 349 1.83 -1.20 -1.23
C ALA A 349 3.21 -1.71 -0.80
N ALA A 350 3.99 -2.29 -1.71
CA ALA A 350 5.36 -2.72 -1.43
C ALA A 350 6.25 -1.55 -0.98
N THR A 351 6.14 -0.39 -1.63
CA THR A 351 6.90 0.81 -1.26
C THR A 351 6.47 1.35 0.10
N ASN A 352 5.15 1.48 0.31
CA ASN A 352 4.57 1.94 1.57
C ASN A 352 4.93 1.03 2.75
N ALA A 353 5.00 -0.29 2.53
CA ALA A 353 5.45 -1.25 3.52
C ALA A 353 6.87 -0.95 4.01
N VAL A 354 7.80 -0.73 3.09
CA VAL A 354 9.21 -0.45 3.42
C VAL A 354 9.35 0.85 4.18
N VAL A 355 8.73 1.93 3.70
CA VAL A 355 8.80 3.25 4.35
C VAL A 355 8.18 3.19 5.75
N THR A 356 7.00 2.58 5.89
CA THR A 356 6.33 2.43 7.18
C THR A 356 7.18 1.60 8.15
N ALA A 357 7.75 0.49 7.68
CA ALA A 357 8.65 -0.33 8.47
C ALA A 357 9.87 0.47 8.95
N ILE A 358 10.54 1.22 8.09
CA ILE A 358 11.72 2.03 8.46
C ILE A 358 11.35 3.07 9.54
N VAL A 359 10.20 3.75 9.39
CA VAL A 359 9.72 4.70 10.41
C VAL A 359 9.46 3.99 11.74
N TYR A 360 8.78 2.83 11.72
CA TYR A 360 8.54 2.03 12.91
C TYR A 360 9.84 1.58 13.58
N LEU A 361 10.83 1.15 12.79
CA LEU A 361 12.14 0.73 13.30
C LEU A 361 12.87 1.88 14.00
N ILE A 362 12.92 3.07 13.40
CA ILE A 362 13.60 4.24 13.99
C ILE A 362 12.93 4.66 15.30
N VAL A 363 11.60 4.75 15.32
CA VAL A 363 10.85 5.14 16.53
C VAL A 363 11.00 4.08 17.62
N ALA A 364 10.89 2.80 17.28
CA ALA A 364 11.04 1.70 18.22
C ALA A 364 12.47 1.61 18.77
N ASP A 365 13.49 1.80 17.94
CA ASP A 365 14.88 1.79 18.38
C ASP A 365 15.16 2.90 19.40
N ALA A 366 14.73 4.12 19.10
CA ALA A 366 14.86 5.26 20.03
C ALA A 366 14.11 4.99 21.35
N ALA A 367 12.89 4.47 21.29
CA ALA A 367 12.10 4.15 22.48
C ALA A 367 12.77 3.06 23.35
N ILE A 368 13.21 1.96 22.73
CA ILE A 368 13.87 0.85 23.44
C ILE A 368 15.19 1.33 24.06
N ASN A 369 15.97 2.15 23.34
CA ASN A 369 17.22 2.71 23.86
C ASN A 369 17.00 3.59 25.10
N ILE A 370 15.97 4.45 25.09
CA ILE A 370 15.63 5.27 26.26
C ILE A 370 15.22 4.39 27.45
N ILE A 371 14.40 3.36 27.21
CA ILE A 371 13.95 2.44 28.26
C ILE A 371 15.13 1.67 28.86
N PHE A 372 16.01 1.11 28.02
CA PHE A 372 17.18 0.35 28.49
C PHE A 372 18.18 1.23 29.23
N GLN A 373 18.37 2.47 28.79
CA GLN A 373 19.19 3.44 29.50
C GLN A 373 18.64 3.74 30.90
N GLN A 374 17.32 3.91 31.05
CA GLN A 374 16.69 4.12 32.36
C GLN A 374 16.81 2.88 33.26
N LEU A 375 16.74 1.68 32.69
CA LEU A 375 16.93 0.42 33.39
C LEU A 375 18.41 0.09 33.68
N LYS A 376 19.35 0.93 33.21
CA LYS A 376 20.81 0.75 33.33
C LYS A 376 21.33 -0.56 32.72
N ILE A 377 20.74 -0.97 31.59
CA ILE A 377 21.10 -2.18 30.82
C ILE A 377 21.82 -1.82 29.52
#